data_AF-A0AA97CIM4-F1
#
_entry.id   AF-A0AA97CIM4-F1
#
_cell.length_a   1.000
_cell.length_b   1.000
_cell.length_c   1.000
_cell.angle_alpha   90.00
_cell.angle_beta   90.00
_cell.angle_gamma   90.00
#
_symmetry.space_group_name_H-M   'P 1'
#
loop_
_entity.id
_entity.type
_entity.pdbx_description
1 polymer ?
#
loop_
_entity_poly.entity_id
_entity_poly.type
_entity_poly.pdbx_seq_one_letter_code
_entity_poly.pdbx_strand_id
1 'polypeptide(L)'
;MSRYEVLKKSFIAGRLLEVGEEVEYSGIAGSNLKLIGGDDAKPDTGALVDGASGDSGEVVTNTVISGSGDTVDSSLEALREQYTQLFGKAPHHNMGADKMRTAIDERRKELAI
;
A
#
# COMPACT_ATOMS: atom_id res chain seq x y z
N MET A 1 17.80 9.50 -13.09
CA MET A 1 17.69 9.94 -11.67
C MET A 1 16.37 10.65 -11.53
N SER A 2 15.60 10.31 -10.50
CA SER A 2 14.25 10.84 -10.31
C SER A 2 14.28 12.05 -9.39
N ARG A 3 13.51 13.07 -9.73
CA ARG A 3 13.34 14.31 -8.96
C ARG A 3 12.05 14.23 -8.17
N TYR A 4 12.16 14.54 -6.90
CA TYR A 4 11.05 14.48 -5.97
C TYR A 4 10.87 15.82 -5.25
N GLU A 5 9.63 16.18 -5.02
CA GLU A 5 9.23 17.24 -4.09
C GLU A 5 9.01 16.62 -2.70
N VAL A 6 9.63 17.22 -1.69
CA VAL A 6 9.55 16.77 -0.31
C VAL A 6 8.22 17.22 0.31
N LEU A 7 7.35 16.28 0.65
CA LEU A 7 6.04 16.57 1.26
C LEU A 7 6.11 16.70 2.80
N LYS A 8 7.13 16.12 3.43
CA LYS A 8 7.35 16.16 4.89
C LYS A 8 8.85 16.30 5.17
N LYS A 9 9.25 16.95 6.27
CA LYS A 9 10.67 17.03 6.68
C LYS A 9 11.30 15.64 6.70
N SER A 10 12.35 15.44 5.91
CA SER A 10 12.96 14.12 5.70
C SER A 10 14.47 14.22 5.54
N PHE A 11 15.19 13.22 6.03
CA PHE A 11 16.64 13.13 5.90
C PHE A 11 17.00 12.25 4.70
N ILE A 12 17.42 12.87 3.60
CA ILE A 12 17.66 12.22 2.30
C ILE A 12 19.03 12.63 1.80
N ALA A 13 19.77 11.70 1.20
CA ALA A 13 21.11 11.94 0.66
C ALA A 13 22.10 12.57 1.69
N GLY A 14 21.95 12.23 2.97
CA GLY A 14 22.82 12.75 4.05
C GLY A 14 22.47 14.17 4.52
N ARG A 15 21.35 14.74 4.08
CA ARG A 15 20.90 16.08 4.45
C ARG A 15 19.43 16.07 4.88
N LEU A 16 19.10 16.91 5.86
CA LEU A 16 17.70 17.18 6.22
C LEU A 16 17.11 18.17 5.20
N LEU A 17 16.04 17.77 4.54
CA LEU A 17 15.29 18.56 3.57
C LEU A 17 13.95 19.00 4.15
N GLU A 18 13.53 20.20 3.82
CA GLU A 18 12.27 20.78 4.28
C GLU A 18 11.11 20.51 3.31
N VAL A 19 9.88 20.77 3.77
CA VAL A 19 8.68 20.58 2.94
C VAL A 19 8.68 21.58 1.78
N GLY A 20 8.40 21.09 0.57
CA GLY A 20 8.44 21.85 -0.69
C GLY A 20 9.81 21.88 -1.35
N GLU A 21 10.85 21.28 -0.75
CA GLU A 21 12.19 21.23 -1.33
C GLU A 21 12.27 20.16 -2.43
N GLU A 22 13.01 20.44 -3.51
CA GLU A 22 13.26 19.49 -4.60
C GLU A 22 14.55 18.71 -4.35
N VAL A 23 14.50 17.38 -4.52
CA VAL A 23 15.66 16.50 -4.35
C VAL A 23 15.73 15.43 -5.44
N GLU A 24 16.94 15.19 -5.92
CA GLU A 24 17.25 14.04 -6.75
C GLU A 24 17.53 12.82 -5.88
N TYR A 25 16.73 11.77 -6.06
CA TYR A 25 16.84 10.54 -5.29
C TYR A 25 16.74 9.33 -6.23
N SER A 26 17.66 8.39 -6.10
CA SER A 26 17.70 7.17 -6.92
C SER A 26 17.15 5.95 -6.19
N GLY A 27 16.78 6.10 -4.92
CA GLY A 27 16.19 5.03 -4.10
C GLY A 27 14.67 4.95 -4.21
N ILE A 28 14.07 4.15 -3.32
CA ILE A 28 12.62 3.96 -3.23
C ILE A 28 12.02 5.16 -2.52
N ALA A 29 11.21 5.93 -3.23
CA ALA A 29 10.58 7.12 -2.68
C ALA A 29 9.38 6.73 -1.83
N GLY A 30 9.53 6.87 -0.51
CA GLY A 30 8.43 6.73 0.45
C GLY A 30 7.38 7.83 0.31
N SER A 31 6.30 7.73 1.09
CA SER A 31 5.15 8.67 1.04
C SER A 31 5.49 10.13 1.36
N ASN A 32 6.71 10.42 1.80
CA ASN A 32 7.22 11.77 2.02
C ASN A 32 7.78 12.45 0.76
N LEU A 33 7.88 11.74 -0.35
CA LEU A 33 8.41 12.23 -1.61
C LEU A 33 7.34 12.10 -2.70
N LYS A 34 7.14 13.17 -3.45
CA LYS A 34 6.26 13.20 -4.61
C LYS A 34 7.12 13.28 -5.86
N LEU A 35 6.97 12.33 -6.78
CA LEU A 35 7.69 12.39 -8.04
C LEU A 35 7.23 13.63 -8.83
N ILE A 36 8.17 14.50 -9.16
CA ILE A 36 7.93 15.69 -9.99
C ILE A 36 8.64 15.61 -11.34
N GLY A 37 9.55 14.64 -11.52
CA GLY A 37 10.16 14.36 -12.82
C GLY A 37 11.08 13.14 -12.80
N GLY A 38 11.24 12.52 -13.98
CA GLY A 38 12.07 11.33 -14.18
C GLY A 38 11.27 10.03 -14.25
N ASP A 39 11.59 9.18 -15.23
CA ASP A 39 10.91 7.91 -15.51
C ASP A 39 11.33 6.76 -14.58
N ASP A 40 12.42 6.92 -13.81
CA ASP A 40 12.98 5.87 -12.93
C ASP A 40 12.36 5.88 -11.52
N ALA A 41 11.16 6.43 -11.35
CA ALA A 41 10.55 6.52 -10.04
C ALA A 41 10.23 5.12 -9.51
N LYS A 42 10.91 4.71 -8.43
CA LYS A 42 10.59 3.49 -7.70
C LYS A 42 9.54 3.83 -6.65
N PRO A 43 8.25 3.57 -6.90
CA PRO A 43 7.24 3.73 -5.86
C PRO A 43 7.59 2.82 -4.68
N ASP A 44 7.30 3.27 -3.47
CA ASP A 44 7.19 2.42 -2.28
C ASP A 44 5.92 1.54 -2.39
N THR A 45 5.75 0.85 -3.52
CA THR A 45 4.96 -0.36 -3.56
C THR A 45 5.77 -1.38 -2.78
N GLY A 46 5.22 -1.93 -1.71
CA GLY A 46 5.69 -3.18 -1.09
C GLY A 46 5.62 -4.39 -2.03
N ALA A 47 5.80 -4.18 -3.34
CA ALA A 47 5.93 -5.20 -4.36
C ALA A 47 7.33 -5.80 -4.21
N LEU A 48 7.36 -6.92 -3.49
CA LEU A 48 7.90 -8.17 -4.00
C LEU A 48 8.93 -7.96 -5.11
N VAL A 49 10.19 -8.07 -4.71
CA VAL A 49 11.26 -8.48 -5.60
C VAL A 49 10.87 -9.82 -6.23
N ASP A 50 10.17 -9.78 -7.36
CA ASP A 50 10.24 -10.86 -8.33
C ASP A 50 11.45 -10.57 -9.22
N GLY A 51 12.51 -11.31 -8.92
CA GLY A 51 13.76 -11.22 -9.62
C GLY A 51 13.66 -11.76 -11.04
N ALA A 52 14.65 -11.32 -11.83
CA ALA A 52 15.15 -11.96 -13.04
C ALA A 52 14.27 -11.93 -14.30
N SER A 53 14.73 -11.09 -15.24
CA SER A 53 15.02 -11.43 -16.64
C SER A 53 14.18 -12.50 -17.37
N GLY A 54 13.54 -12.08 -18.46
CA GLY A 54 13.07 -12.95 -19.54
C GLY A 54 11.94 -12.25 -20.30
N ASP A 55 12.27 -11.49 -21.34
CA ASP A 55 12.18 -11.92 -22.74
C ASP A 55 10.75 -11.86 -23.32
N SER A 56 10.58 -10.86 -24.17
CA SER A 56 9.75 -10.76 -25.38
C SER A 56 8.64 -11.81 -25.59
N GLY A 57 7.38 -11.37 -25.56
CA GLY A 57 6.28 -12.21 -26.01
C GLY A 57 4.91 -11.55 -25.99
N GLU A 58 4.60 -10.80 -27.05
CA GLU A 58 3.31 -10.72 -27.73
C GLU A 58 2.00 -10.56 -26.91
N VAL A 59 1.40 -9.38 -27.11
CA VAL A 59 0.00 -9.05 -26.84
C VAL A 59 -1.00 -10.08 -27.41
N VAL A 60 -2.06 -10.40 -26.67
CA VAL A 60 -3.50 -10.21 -27.05
C VAL A 60 -4.46 -11.07 -26.20
N THR A 61 -5.44 -10.36 -25.60
CA THR A 61 -6.80 -10.74 -25.15
C THR A 61 -7.08 -11.53 -23.86
N ASN A 62 -7.54 -10.76 -22.85
CA ASN A 62 -8.80 -10.95 -22.10
C ASN A 62 -9.03 -12.28 -21.37
N THR A 63 -8.24 -12.53 -20.33
CA THR A 63 -8.58 -13.52 -19.30
C THR A 63 -8.60 -12.85 -17.92
N VAL A 64 -9.79 -12.80 -17.33
CA VAL A 64 -9.99 -12.61 -15.89
C VAL A 64 -9.24 -13.73 -15.17
N ILE A 65 -8.11 -13.40 -14.55
CA ILE A 65 -7.59 -14.14 -13.40
C ILE A 65 -6.83 -13.15 -12.53
N SER A 66 -7.57 -12.54 -11.60
CA SER A 66 -7.00 -12.09 -10.33
C SER A 66 -6.33 -13.29 -9.69
N GLY A 67 -5.02 -13.25 -9.56
CA GLY A 67 -4.26 -14.31 -8.91
C GLY A 67 -2.96 -13.73 -8.39
N SER A 68 -2.91 -13.43 -7.09
CA SER A 68 -1.70 -13.49 -6.25
C SER A 68 -2.04 -13.05 -4.82
N GLY A 69 -2.49 -14.00 -3.98
CA GLY A 69 -2.70 -13.78 -2.54
C GLY A 69 -3.60 -14.79 -1.79
N ASP A 70 -4.19 -15.79 -2.45
CA ASP A 70 -5.05 -16.79 -1.82
C ASP A 70 -4.25 -17.71 -0.87
N THR A 71 -4.29 -17.54 0.45
CA THR A 71 -5.29 -18.22 1.30
C THR A 71 -5.38 -17.61 2.71
N VAL A 72 -4.65 -16.53 3.00
CA VAL A 72 -4.68 -15.85 4.32
C VAL A 72 -5.29 -14.45 4.21
N ASP A 73 -5.10 -13.77 3.09
CA ASP A 73 -5.65 -12.42 2.85
C ASP A 73 -7.18 -12.43 2.69
N SER A 74 -7.77 -13.46 2.09
CA SER A 74 -9.24 -13.56 1.94
C SER A 74 -9.97 -13.52 3.28
N SER A 75 -9.38 -14.09 4.34
CA SER A 75 -9.96 -14.08 5.70
C SER A 75 -9.85 -12.70 6.36
N LEU A 76 -8.78 -11.96 6.09
CA LEU A 76 -8.53 -10.66 6.69
C LEU A 76 -9.30 -9.54 5.96
N GLU A 77 -9.39 -9.60 4.64
CA GLU A 77 -10.25 -8.73 3.84
C GLU A 77 -11.73 -8.92 4.21
N ALA A 78 -12.19 -10.17 4.37
CA ALA A 78 -13.55 -10.44 4.84
C ALA A 78 -13.83 -9.83 6.23
N LEU A 79 -12.83 -9.84 7.11
CA LEU A 79 -12.91 -9.21 8.43
C LEU A 79 -12.99 -7.68 8.33
N ARG A 80 -12.19 -7.07 7.46
CA ARG A 80 -12.21 -5.62 7.21
C ARG A 80 -13.54 -5.18 6.62
N GLU A 81 -14.11 -5.96 5.72
CA GLU A 81 -15.40 -5.69 5.10
C GLU A 81 -16.52 -5.75 6.13
N GLN A 82 -16.57 -6.80 6.96
CA GLN A 82 -17.53 -6.91 8.05
C GLN A 82 -17.39 -5.76 9.05
N TYR A 83 -16.16 -5.42 9.45
CA TYR A 83 -15.93 -4.26 10.31
C TYR A 83 -16.49 -2.97 9.67
N THR A 84 -16.22 -2.75 8.38
CA THR A 84 -16.69 -1.57 7.67
C THR A 84 -18.21 -1.53 7.57
N GLN A 85 -18.88 -2.66 7.34
CA GLN A 85 -20.34 -2.73 7.31
C GLN A 85 -20.98 -2.41 8.68
N LEU A 86 -20.41 -2.91 9.78
CA LEU A 86 -20.95 -2.69 11.12
C LEU A 86 -20.63 -1.30 11.70
N PHE A 87 -19.49 -0.72 11.33
CA PHE A 87 -19.00 0.56 11.87
C PHE A 87 -19.09 1.74 10.89
N GLY A 88 -19.42 1.49 9.61
CA GLY A 88 -19.46 2.50 8.55
C GLY A 88 -18.09 3.08 8.17
N LYS A 89 -16.99 2.51 8.69
CA LYS A 89 -15.62 2.99 8.47
C LYS A 89 -14.63 1.84 8.40
N ALA A 90 -13.61 1.99 7.57
CA ALA A 90 -12.53 1.02 7.48
C ALA A 90 -11.77 0.92 8.82
N PRO A 91 -11.38 -0.30 9.25
CA PRO A 91 -10.51 -0.47 10.40
C PRO A 91 -9.14 0.16 10.13
N HIS A 92 -8.47 0.64 11.18
CA HIS A 92 -7.17 1.28 11.05
C HIS A 92 -6.14 0.28 10.50
N HIS A 93 -5.21 0.71 9.63
CA HIS A 93 -4.16 -0.14 9.05
C HIS A 93 -3.36 -0.92 10.11
N ASN A 94 -3.12 -0.30 11.28
CA ASN A 94 -2.43 -0.95 12.41
C ASN A 94 -3.35 -1.81 13.31
N MET A 95 -4.64 -1.92 13.00
CA MET A 95 -5.57 -2.77 13.74
C MET A 95 -5.41 -4.21 13.24
N GLY A 96 -4.90 -5.08 14.10
CA GLY A 96 -4.75 -6.51 13.78
C GLY A 96 -6.10 -7.23 13.64
N ALA A 97 -6.08 -8.40 12.99
CA ALA A 97 -7.26 -9.23 12.78
C ALA A 97 -7.99 -9.57 14.10
N ASP A 98 -7.26 -9.88 15.17
CA ASP A 98 -7.85 -10.18 16.49
C ASP A 98 -8.71 -9.02 17.01
N LYS A 99 -8.21 -7.78 16.89
CA LYS A 99 -8.93 -6.58 17.33
C LYS A 99 -10.17 -6.31 16.48
N MET A 100 -10.08 -6.50 15.17
CA MET A 100 -11.25 -6.38 14.29
C MET A 100 -12.31 -7.41 14.66
N ARG A 101 -11.91 -8.66 14.91
CA ARG A 101 -12.81 -9.75 15.28
C ARG A 101 -13.53 -9.45 16.59
N THR A 102 -12.80 -9.07 17.63
CA THR A 102 -13.40 -8.65 18.91
C THR A 102 -14.39 -7.51 18.72
N ALA A 103 -14.03 -6.48 17.96
CA ALA A 103 -14.92 -5.34 17.75
C ALA A 103 -16.17 -5.70 16.93
N ILE A 104 -16.05 -6.60 15.94
CA ILE A 104 -17.21 -7.11 15.17
C ILE A 104 -18.14 -7.91 16.09
N ASP A 105 -17.59 -8.81 16.90
CA ASP A 105 -18.37 -9.61 17.87
C ASP A 105 -19.09 -8.73 18.90
N GLU A 106 -18.40 -7.74 19.48
CA GLU A 106 -19.01 -6.76 20.40
C GLU A 106 -20.13 -5.98 19.72
N ARG A 107 -19.89 -5.51 18.49
CA ARG A 107 -20.87 -4.72 17.74
C ARG A 107 -22.08 -5.54 17.32
N ARG A 108 -21.91 -6.82 16.96
CA ARG A 108 -23.02 -7.75 16.70
C ARG A 108 -23.86 -7.98 17.95
N LYS A 109 -23.19 -8.19 19.09
CA LYS A 109 -23.86 -8.35 20.38
C LYS A 109 -24.64 -7.11 20.80
N GLU A 110 -24.09 -5.91 20.58
CA GLU A 110 -24.80 -4.63 20.82
C GLU A 110 -26.03 -4.46 19.92
N LEU A 111 -25.90 -4.85 18.65
CA LEU A 111 -26.99 -4.78 17.67
C LEU A 111 -27.99 -5.94 17.81
N ALA A 112 -27.75 -6.87 18.74
CA ALA A 112 -28.55 -8.07 18.99
C ALA A 112 -28.85 -8.89 17.71
N ILE A 113 -27.86 -9.00 16.82
CA ILE A 113 -27.86 -9.81 15.59
C ILE A 113 -27.00 -11.06 15.71
#